data_AF-A0A022QV67-F1
#
_entry.id   AF-A0A022QV67-F1
#
_cell.length_a   1.000
_cell.length_b   1.000
_cell.length_c   1.000
_cell.angle_alpha   90.00
_cell.angle_beta   90.00
_cell.angle_gamma   90.00
#
_symmetry.space_group_name_H-M   'P 1'
#
loop_
_entity.id
_entity.type
_entity.pdbx_description
1 polymer ?
#
loop_
_entity_poly.entity_id
_entity_poly.type
_entity_poly.pdbx_seq_one_letter_code
_entity_poly.pdbx_strand_id
1 'polypeptide(L)' 'MTMFKAVFQCGFLLNFVIICSLGAEVVTIDVHAVKKLLSQGHLYIDVRTEEEFKNGHLENAFNIPYMFNTPQGNIIM' A
#
# COMPACT_ATOMS: atom_id res chain seq x y z
N MET A 1 -5.59 5.77 11.14
CA MET A 1 -4.40 5.40 10.34
C MET A 1 -4.77 4.17 9.54
N THR A 2 -5.59 4.38 8.51
CA THR A 2 -6.29 3.35 7.75
C THR A 2 -5.35 2.76 6.70
N MET A 3 -5.08 1.46 6.84
CA MET A 3 -4.21 0.68 5.97
C MET A 3 -5.01 0.21 4.75
N PHE A 4 -4.72 0.77 3.57
CA PHE A 4 -5.34 0.37 2.31
C PHE A 4 -4.71 -0.92 1.80
N LYS A 5 -5.47 -2.01 1.80
CA LYS A 5 -5.08 -3.28 1.17
C LYS A 5 -5.19 -3.17 -0.34
N ALA A 6 -4.07 -3.28 -1.06
CA ALA A 6 -4.07 -3.69 -2.46
C ALA A 6 -3.57 -5.15 -2.53
N VAL A 7 -4.47 -6.09 -2.80
CA VAL A 7 -4.14 -7.50 -2.99
C VAL A 7 -3.88 -7.74 -4.47
N PHE A 8 -2.62 -7.78 -4.87
CA PHE A 8 -2.24 -8.15 -6.24
C PHE A 8 -1.67 -9.57 -6.23
N GLN A 9 -2.50 -10.56 -6.56
CA GLN A 9 -2.02 -11.93 -6.80
C GLN A 9 -1.41 -11.96 -8.21
N CYS A 10 -0.08 -12.07 -8.28
CA CYS A 10 0.63 -12.17 -9.54
C CYS A 10 0.46 -13.58 -10.12
N GLY A 11 -0.33 -13.70 -11.19
CA GLY A 11 -0.48 -14.94 -11.93
C GLY A 11 -1.43 -14.79 -13.11
N PHE A 12 -0.87 -14.74 -14.32
CA PHE A 12 -1.52 -14.96 -15.61
C PHE A 12 -2.24 -13.78 -16.32
N LEU A 13 -1.59 -13.36 -17.42
CA LEU A 13 -2.08 -12.69 -18.62
C LEU A 13 -2.96 -11.44 -18.49
N LEU A 14 -2.34 -10.30 -18.84
CA LEU A 14 -2.76 -9.08 -19.57
C LEU A 14 -4.27 -8.71 -19.78
N ASN A 15 -5.22 -9.64 -19.71
CA ASN A 15 -6.66 -9.41 -19.87
C ASN A 15 -7.45 -9.35 -18.54
N PHE A 16 -6.84 -9.62 -17.37
CA PHE A 16 -7.54 -9.59 -16.07
C PHE A 16 -7.52 -8.22 -15.36
N VAL A 17 -6.79 -7.24 -15.90
CA VAL A 17 -6.52 -5.93 -15.25
C VAL A 17 -7.82 -5.14 -14.99
N ILE A 18 -8.87 -5.37 -15.77
CA ILE A 18 -10.13 -4.60 -15.66
C ILE A 18 -11.07 -5.15 -14.56
N ILE A 19 -10.90 -6.39 -14.10
CA ILE A 19 -11.87 -7.03 -13.19
C ILE A 19 -11.55 -6.76 -11.70
N CYS A 20 -10.29 -6.52 -11.34
CA CYS A 20 -9.89 -6.38 -9.92
C CYS A 20 -10.31 -5.07 -9.24
N SER A 21 -10.77 -4.06 -9.99
CA SER A 21 -11.06 -2.72 -9.47
C SER A 21 -12.49 -2.53 -8.97
N LEU A 22 -13.38 -3.50 -9.19
CA LEU A 22 -14.82 -3.35 -8.94
C LEU A 22 -15.19 -3.87 -7.54
N GLY A 23 -14.98 -3.05 -6.50
CA GLY A 23 -15.57 -3.27 -5.17
C GLY A 23 -14.62 -3.70 -4.05
N ALA A 24 -13.38 -3.19 -4.01
CA ALA A 24 -12.50 -3.42 -2.87
C ALA A 24 -13.06 -2.74 -1.60
N GLU A 25 -13.55 -3.54 -0.66
CA GLU A 25 -13.96 -3.08 0.67
C GLU A 25 -12.73 -2.69 1.49
N VAL A 26 -12.72 -1.47 2.03
CA VAL A 26 -11.65 -1.00 2.92
C VAL A 26 -11.87 -1.59 4.30
N VAL A 27 -11.11 -2.64 4.63
CA VAL A 27 -11.18 -3.30 5.93
C VAL A 27 -10.00 -2.87 6.80
N THR A 28 -10.30 -2.41 8.01
CA THR A 28 -9.26 -2.18 9.04
C THR A 28 -8.87 -3.51 9.67
N ILE A 29 -7.58 -3.79 9.77
CA ILE A 29 -7.04 -5.03 10.33
C ILE A 29 -6.04 -4.72 11.45
N ASP A 30 -5.90 -5.65 12.39
CA ASP A 30 -4.93 -5.53 13.48
C ASP A 30 -3.51 -5.95 13.04
N VAL A 31 -2.52 -5.64 13.87
CA VAL A 31 -1.09 -5.88 13.57
C VAL A 31 -0.77 -7.38 13.39
N HIS A 32 -1.43 -8.29 14.11
CA HIS A 32 -1.20 -9.73 13.96
C HIS A 32 -1.77 -10.24 12.63
N ALA A 33 -2.96 -9.75 12.25
CA ALA A 33 -3.52 -10.05 10.93
C ALA A 33 -2.60 -9.53 9.80
N VAL A 34 -2.00 -8.35 9.95
CA VAL A 34 -1.00 -7.83 9.00
C VAL A 34 0.17 -8.80 8.85
N LYS A 35 0.79 -9.25 9.96
CA LYS A 35 1.91 -10.20 9.91
C LYS A 35 1.56 -11.48 9.14
N LYS A 36 0.36 -12.03 9.37
CA LYS A 36 -0.13 -13.21 8.65
C LYS A 36 -0.22 -12.94 7.15
N LEU A 37 -0.79 -11.80 6.75
CA LEU A 37 -0.91 -11.42 5.34
C LEU A 37 0.45 -11.23 4.66
N LEU A 38 1.41 -10.60 5.35
CA LEU A 38 2.77 -10.46 4.81
C LEU A 38 3.42 -11.82 4.58
N SER A 39 3.24 -12.78 5.50
CA SER A 39 3.74 -14.15 5.34
C SER A 39 3.07 -14.91 4.18
N GLN A 40 1.88 -14.48 3.76
CA GLN A 40 1.14 -15.03 2.62
C GLN A 40 1.51 -14.34 1.29
N GLY A 41 2.50 -13.44 1.28
CA GLY A 41 2.97 -12.74 0.08
C GLY A 41 2.14 -11.52 -0.30
N HIS A 42 1.31 -10.98 0.61
CA HIS A 42 0.62 -9.72 0.35
C HIS A 42 1.57 -8.53 0.42
N LEU A 43 1.31 -7.52 -0.41
CA LEU A 43 2.08 -6.29 -0.47
C LEU A 43 1.71 -5.34 0.67
N TYR A 44 2.72 -4.76 1.30
CA TYR A 44 2.53 -3.63 2.21
C TYR A 44 2.79 -2.33 1.46
N ILE A 45 1.79 -1.45 1.39
CA ILE A 45 1.96 -0.11 0.83
C ILE A 45 1.99 0.89 1.98
N ASP A 46 3.09 1.61 2.11
CA ASP A 46 3.25 2.72 3.05
C ASP A 46 2.92 4.03 2.34
N VAL A 47 1.84 4.69 2.75
CA VAL A 47 1.37 5.94 2.13
C VAL A 47 1.95 7.21 2.76
N ARG A 48 2.80 7.06 3.79
CA ARG A 48 3.45 8.19 4.45
C ARG A 48 4.43 8.92 3.51
N THR A 49 4.90 10.07 3.96
CA THR A 49 5.94 10.81 3.23
C THR A 49 7.21 9.97 3.08
N GLU A 50 8.00 10.24 2.04
CA GLU A 50 9.26 9.53 1.83
C GLU A 50 10.23 9.68 3.01
N GLU A 51 10.21 10.83 3.70
CA GLU A 51 11.07 11.09 4.85
C GLU A 51 10.72 10.16 6.02
N GLU A 52 9.45 10.04 6.35
CA GLU A 52 8.97 9.11 7.38
C GLU A 52 9.27 7.65 7.04
N PHE A 53 9.17 7.29 5.75
CA PHE A 53 9.52 5.95 5.28
C PHE A 53 11.03 5.68 5.43
N LYS A 54 11.88 6.64 5.04
CA LYS A 54 13.35 6.53 5.17
C LYS A 54 13.80 6.46 6.63
N ASN A 55 13.09 7.12 7.55
CA ASN A 55 13.37 7.07 8.99
C ASN A 55 13.02 5.73 9.66
N GLY A 56 12.29 4.86 8.96
CA GLY A 56 11.95 3.51 9.42
C GLY A 56 10.70 2.97 8.74
N HIS A 57 10.83 1.77 8.18
CA HIS A 57 9.74 1.06 7.51
C HIS A 57 9.87 -0.46 7.69
N LEU A 58 8.78 -1.17 7.40
CA LEU A 58 8.78 -2.63 7.37
C LEU A 58 9.54 -3.14 6.15
N GLU A 59 10.23 -4.27 6.31
CA GLU A 59 10.91 -4.94 5.20
C GLU A 59 9.90 -5.31 4.09
N ASN A 60 10.28 -5.07 2.82
CA ASN A 60 9.43 -5.27 1.64
C ASN A 60 8.20 -4.36 1.54
N ALA A 61 8.13 -3.29 2.33
CA ALA A 61 7.15 -2.24 2.15
C ALA A 61 7.44 -1.39 0.90
N PHE A 62 6.39 -1.01 0.18
CA PHE A 62 6.46 -0.09 -0.96
C PHE A 62 5.91 1.27 -0.54
N ASN A 63 6.72 2.31 -0.67
CA ASN A 63 6.25 3.67 -0.39
C ASN A 63 5.52 4.24 -1.61
N ILE A 64 4.25 4.62 -1.42
CA ILE A 64 3.46 5.37 -2.39
C ILE A 64 2.87 6.56 -1.64
N PRO A 65 3.65 7.65 -1.47
CA PRO A 65 3.24 8.79 -0.66
C PRO A 65 2.00 9.46 -1.24
N TYR A 66 1.00 9.72 -0.39
CA TYR A 66 -0.17 10.50 -0.80
C TYR A 66 0.15 12.02 -0.87
N MET A 67 1.26 12.43 -0.26
CA MET A 67 1.68 13.82 -0.16
C MET A 67 3.17 13.99 -0.52
N PHE A 68 3.45 14.98 -1.37
CA PHE A 68 4.81 15.39 -1.74
C PHE A 68 5.11 16.79 -1.23
N ASN A 69 6.26 16.94 -0.57
CA ASN A 69 6.76 18.26 -0.19
C ASN A 69 7.50 18.86 -1.39
N THR A 70 6.99 19.99 -1.90
CA THR A 70 7.67 20.76 -2.95
C THR A 70 8.12 22.12 -2.40
N PRO A 71 9.07 22.82 -3.06
CA PRO A 71 9.43 24.18 -2.68
C PRO A 71 8.25 25.15 -2.67
N GLN A 72 7.17 24.85 -3.41
CA GLN A 72 5.94 25.64 -3.49
C GLN A 72 4.90 25.25 -2.42
N GLY A 73 5.20 24.27 -1.57
CA GLY A 73 4.29 23.74 -0.55
C GLY A 73 3.96 22.26 -0.76
N ASN A 74 3.06 21.75 0.08
CA ASN A 74 2.68 20.33 0.06
C ASN A 74 1.63 20.08 -1.01
N ILE A 75 1.88 19.09 -1.87
CA ILE A 75 0.94 18.62 -2.89
C ILE A 75 0.33 17.32 -2.38
N ILE A 76 -1.01 17.27 -2.28
CA ILE A 76 -1.76 16.04 -2.03
C ILE A 76 -2.21 15.45 -3.36
N MET A 77 -2.00 14.14 -3.56
CA MET A 77 -2.54 13.37 -4.70
C MET A 77 -3.96 12.89 -4.43
#